data_AF-A0A811RE54-F1
#
_entry.id   AF-A0A811RE54-F1
#
_cell.length_a   1.000
_cell.length_b   1.000
_cell.length_c   1.000
_cell.angle_alpha   90.00
_cell.angle_beta   90.00
_cell.angle_gamma   90.00
#
_symmetry.space_group_name_H-M   'P 1'
#
loop_
_entity.id
_entity.type
_entity.pdbx_description
1 polymer ?
#
loop_
_entity_poly.entity_id
_entity_poly.type
_entity_poly.pdbx_seq_one_letter_code
_entity_poly.pdbx_strand_id
1 'polypeptide(L)' 'MEVICNDCPAGGVSIYNPVFWGMNIESGKAYHLVMYIKSTEPAELTVRLTSSDGMQTLVQLR' A
#
# COMPACT_ATOMS: atom_id res chain seq x y z
N MET A 1 11.01 6.18 -3.58
CA MET A 1 11.40 5.54 -2.30
C MET A 1 11.97 4.18 -2.64
N GLU A 2 13.11 3.82 -2.05
CA GLU A 2 13.72 2.51 -2.21
C GLU A 2 13.38 1.67 -0.97
N VAL A 3 13.03 0.41 -1.18
CA VAL A 3 12.72 -0.54 -0.10
C VAL A 3 13.71 -1.69 -0.22
N ILE A 4 14.60 -1.79 0.75
CA ILE A 4 15.61 -2.86 0.83
C ILE A 4 15.26 -3.74 2.02
N CYS A 5 15.22 -5.04 1.80
CA CYS A 5 14.87 -6.00 2.83
C CYS A 5 15.66 -7.30 2.61
N ASN A 6 16.66 -7.55 3.46
CA ASN A 6 17.54 -8.72 3.36
C ASN A 6 17.00 -9.90 4.18
N ASP A 7 16.53 -9.64 5.41
CA ASP A 7 15.90 -10.62 6.31
C ASP A 7 14.41 -10.28 6.50
N CYS A 8 13.61 -10.51 5.47
CA CYS A 8 12.20 -10.12 5.49
C CYS A 8 11.35 -11.03 6.38
N PRO A 9 10.44 -10.47 7.20
CA PRO A 9 9.47 -11.28 7.91
C PRO A 9 8.57 -12.00 6.91
N ALA A 10 7.95 -13.12 7.34
CA ALA A 10 7.06 -13.90 6.47
C ALA A 10 5.88 -13.10 5.88
N GLY A 11 5.52 -11.96 6.50
CA GLY A 11 4.51 -11.03 6.00
C GLY A 11 5.00 -9.96 5.02
N GLY A 12 6.31 -9.95 4.69
CA GLY A 12 6.93 -8.92 3.86
C GLY A 12 7.09 -7.57 4.56
N VAL A 13 7.55 -6.59 3.79
CA VAL A 13 7.64 -5.18 4.21
C VAL A 13 6.70 -4.33 3.37
N SER A 14 6.27 -3.19 3.91
CA SER A 14 5.37 -2.28 3.23
C SER A 14 5.74 -0.82 3.47
N ILE A 15 5.26 0.04 2.58
CA ILE A 15 5.35 1.48 2.71
C ILE A 15 3.92 2.04 2.67
N TYR A 16 3.66 3.09 3.44
CA TYR A 16 2.38 3.78 3.42
C TYR A 16 2.61 5.26 3.13
N ASN A 17 1.70 5.87 2.37
CA ASN A 17 1.69 7.30 2.09
C ASN A 17 0.47 7.91 2.80
N PRO A 18 0.65 8.67 3.89
CA PRO A 18 -0.47 9.32 4.56
C PRO A 18 -1.07 10.48 3.74
N VAL A 19 -0.41 10.93 2.65
CA VAL A 19 -0.78 12.13 1.89
C VAL A 19 -0.77 13.38 2.78
N PHE A 20 -0.99 14.56 2.22
CA PHE A 20 -1.14 15.79 2.98
C PHE A 20 -2.54 15.84 3.62
N TRP A 21 -2.61 15.74 4.95
CA TRP A 21 -3.84 15.67 5.75
C TRP A 21 -4.76 14.47 5.48
N GLY A 22 -4.22 13.37 4.96
CA GLY A 22 -4.99 12.16 4.72
C GLY A 22 -5.71 12.13 3.38
N MET A 23 -6.43 11.04 3.16
CA MET A 23 -7.29 10.85 1.99
C MET A 23 -8.69 10.47 2.48
N ASN A 24 -9.70 11.22 2.02
CA ASN A 24 -11.09 10.91 2.34
C ASN A 24 -11.59 9.80 1.39
N ILE A 25 -11.80 8.60 1.95
CA ILE A 25 -12.31 7.44 1.21
C ILE A 25 -13.78 7.27 1.56
N GLU A 26 -14.63 7.34 0.54
CA GLU A 26 -16.08 7.31 0.65
C GLU A 26 -16.63 6.03 0.02
N SER A 27 -17.65 5.47 0.65
CA SER A 27 -18.35 4.30 0.13
C SER A 27 -19.04 4.62 -1.20
N GLY A 28 -18.95 3.69 -2.17
CA GLY A 28 -19.57 3.83 -3.49
C GLY A 28 -18.82 4.73 -4.47
N LYS A 29 -17.65 5.28 -4.11
CA LYS A 29 -16.77 6.01 -5.02
C LYS A 29 -15.71 5.08 -5.61
N ALA A 30 -15.34 5.34 -6.86
CA ALA A 30 -14.23 4.66 -7.53
C ALA A 30 -12.97 5.52 -7.42
N TYR A 31 -11.82 4.86 -7.23
CA TYR A 31 -10.52 5.51 -7.03
C TYR A 31 -9.53 4.98 -8.05
N HIS A 32 -8.79 5.89 -8.70
CA HIS A 32 -7.70 5.53 -9.60
C HIS A 32 -6.39 5.48 -8.82
N LEU A 33 -5.91 4.27 -8.59
CA LEU A 33 -4.62 4.03 -7.95
C LEU A 33 -3.56 3.76 -9.00
N VAL A 34 -2.58 4.67 -9.09
CA VAL A 34 -1.48 4.57 -10.03
C VAL A 34 -0.18 4.48 -9.25
N MET A 35 0.59 3.43 -9.49
CA MET A 35 1.91 3.22 -8.89
C MET A 35 2.91 2.77 -9.95
N TYR A 36 4.13 3.28 -9.83
CA TYR A 36 5.26 2.89 -10.68
C TYR A 36 6.27 2.17 -9.82
N ILE A 37 6.46 0.88 -10.07
CA ILE A 37 7.34 0.01 -9.30
C ILE A 37 8.35 -0.60 -10.26
N LYS A 38 9.60 -0.68 -9.79
CA LYS A 38 10.68 -1.36 -10.48
C LYS A 38 11.33 -2.30 -9.47
N SER A 39 11.45 -3.57 -9.85
CA SER A 39 12.15 -4.58 -9.08
C SER A 39 13.18 -5.26 -9.97
N THR A 40 14.32 -5.64 -9.41
CA THR A 40 15.33 -6.45 -10.10
C THR A 40 14.90 -7.91 -10.22
N GLU A 41 14.13 -8.39 -9.25
CA GLU A 41 13.60 -9.76 -9.18
C GLU A 41 12.05 -9.75 -9.23
N PRO A 42 11.40 -10.89 -9.52
CA PRO A 42 9.94 -10.98 -9.40
C PRO A 42 9.46 -10.56 -8.01
N ALA A 43 8.43 -9.73 -7.96
CA ALA A 43 7.89 -9.19 -6.71
C ALA A 43 6.37 -9.38 -6.67
N GLU A 44 5.89 -9.96 -5.57
CA GLU A 44 4.47 -10.02 -5.24
C GLU A 44 4.06 -8.74 -4.51
N LEU A 45 3.06 -8.05 -5.03
CA LEU A 45 2.62 -6.76 -4.50
C LEU A 45 1.21 -6.87 -3.95
N THR A 46 0.98 -6.26 -2.79
CA THR A 46 -0.36 -6.09 -2.24
C THR A 46 -0.53 -4.63 -1.92
N VAL A 47 -1.61 -4.05 -2.42
CA VAL A 47 -1.94 -2.65 -2.19
C VAL A 47 -3.13 -2.57 -1.27
N ARG A 48 -3.03 -1.73 -0.24
CA ARG A 48 -4.10 -1.53 0.73
C ARG A 48 -4.39 -0.05 0.90
N LEU A 49 -5.68 0.25 1.00
CA LEU A 49 -6.15 1.48 1.61
C LEU A 49 -6.67 1.12 3.00
N THR A 50 -6.07 1.73 4.03
CA THR A 50 -6.43 1.49 5.42
C THR A 50 -7.00 2.75 6.05
N SER A 51 -7.76 2.60 7.12
CA SER A 51 -8.16 3.70 7.99
C SER A 51 -6.93 4.44 8.54
N SER A 52 -7.13 5.68 8.99
CA SER A 52 -6.06 6.53 9.52
C SER A 52 -5.36 5.97 10.77
N ASP A 53 -6.02 5.07 11.51
CA ASP A 53 -5.46 4.33 12.63
C ASP A 53 -4.77 3.01 12.23
N GLY A 54 -4.82 2.65 10.94
CA GLY A 54 -4.24 1.43 10.39
C GLY A 54 -4.97 0.14 10.76
N MET A 55 -6.07 0.19 11.53
CA MET A 55 -6.73 -1.01 12.05
C MET A 55 -7.67 -1.67 11.04
N GLN A 56 -8.28 -0.88 10.15
CA GLN A 56 -9.25 -1.37 9.18
C GLN A 56 -8.69 -1.30 7.76
N THR A 57 -8.73 -2.43 7.04
CA THR A 57 -8.50 -2.44 5.59
C THR A 57 -9.81 -2.09 4.89
N LEU A 58 -9.84 -0.96 4.19
CA LEU A 58 -10.98 -0.46 3.44
C LEU A 58 -11.03 -1.08 2.04
N VAL A 59 -9.85 -1.21 1.41
CA VAL A 59 -9.67 -1.81 0.09
C VAL A 59 -8.37 -2.62 0.09
N GLN A 60 -8.38 -3.80 -0.54
CA GLN A 60 -7.19 -4.59 -0.81
C GLN A 60 -7.18 -5.03 -2.28
N LEU A 61 -6.05 -4.79 -2.95
CA LEU A 61 -5.74 -5.23 -4.30
C LEU A 61 -4.48 -6.10 -4.24
N ARG A 62 -4.48 -7.18 -5.02
CA ARG A 62 -3.32 -8.04 -5.23
C ARG A 62 -2.98 -7.97 -6.71
#